data_AF-A0A8X7VK73-F1
#
_entry.id   AF-A0A8X7VK73-F1
#
_cell.length_a   1.000
_cell.length_b   1.000
_cell.length_c   1.000
_cell.angle_alpha   90.00
_cell.angle_beta   90.00
_cell.angle_gamma   90.00
#
_symmetry.space_group_name_H-M   'P 1'
#
loop_
_entity.id
_entity.type
_entity.pdbx_description
1 polymer ?
#
loop_
_entity_poly.entity_id
_entity_poly.type
_entity_poly.pdbx_seq_one_letter_code
_entity_poly.pdbx_strand_id
1 'polypeptide(L)'
;MDPWVEKQEKREMKKNKKHYDMLQFVCDAQHGIPSSCPCGGFIINEFSTNPADKDWLPGRRYFTCSAYKNDGLHFRQPRVNGVEEEVCRLKSEVAKMAVEIAHLKDLITHN
;
A
#
# COMPACT_ATOMS: atom_id res chain seq x y z
N MET A 1 10.73 -11.91 36.55
CA MET A 1 9.51 -12.01 35.71
C MET A 1 9.14 -13.48 35.62
N ASP A 2 7.86 -13.86 35.74
CA ASP A 2 7.42 -15.25 35.57
C ASP A 2 7.54 -15.67 34.09
N PRO A 3 8.27 -16.76 33.76
CA PRO A 3 8.43 -17.23 32.38
C PRO A 3 7.11 -17.52 31.63
N TRP A 4 6.04 -17.88 32.33
CA TRP A 4 4.72 -18.10 31.74
C TRP A 4 4.04 -16.81 31.30
N VAL A 5 4.19 -15.75 32.10
CA VAL A 5 3.70 -14.41 31.79
C VAL A 5 4.40 -13.86 30.56
N GLU A 6 5.74 -13.97 30.50
CA GLU A 6 6.52 -13.53 29.34
C GLU A 6 6.13 -14.29 28.05
N LYS A 7 5.83 -15.59 28.15
CA LYS A 7 5.36 -16.40 27.02
C LYS A 7 3.96 -15.99 26.55
N GLN A 8 3.06 -15.61 27.47
CA GLN A 8 1.75 -15.07 27.11
C GLN A 8 1.87 -13.70 26.44
N GLU A 9 2.64 -12.78 27.00
CA GLU A 9 2.88 -11.46 26.42
C GLU A 9 3.44 -11.56 25.00
N LYS A 10 4.42 -12.45 24.76
CA LYS A 10 4.95 -12.73 23.42
C LYS A 10 3.89 -13.24 22.45
N ARG A 11 2.92 -14.03 22.91
CA ARG A 11 1.81 -14.52 22.07
C ARG A 11 0.85 -13.38 21.71
N GLU A 12 0.51 -12.54 22.66
CA GLU A 12 -0.36 -11.38 22.44
C GLU A 12 0.30 -10.36 21.51
N MET A 13 1.58 -10.05 21.70
CA MET A 13 2.34 -9.19 20.77
C MET A 13 2.33 -9.73 19.34
N LYS A 14 2.47 -11.06 19.15
CA LYS A 14 2.38 -11.67 17.81
C LYS A 14 0.99 -11.54 17.19
N LYS A 15 -0.07 -11.65 17.99
CA LYS A 15 -1.45 -11.45 17.50
C LYS A 15 -1.67 -9.99 17.11
N ASN A 16 -1.25 -9.04 17.95
CA ASN A 16 -1.36 -7.62 17.66
C ASN A 16 -0.59 -7.26 16.39
N LYS A 17 0.64 -7.76 16.23
CA LYS A 17 1.40 -7.55 15.00
C LYS A 17 0.64 -8.03 13.76
N LYS A 18 0.08 -9.24 13.78
CA LYS A 18 -0.72 -9.76 12.66
C LYS A 18 -1.93 -8.88 12.36
N HIS A 19 -2.56 -8.33 13.39
CA HIS A 19 -3.69 -7.41 13.22
C HIS A 19 -3.26 -6.10 12.56
N TYR A 20 -2.16 -5.48 13.01
CA TYR A 20 -1.63 -4.27 12.39
C TYR A 20 -1.15 -4.49 10.95
N ASP A 21 -0.45 -5.60 10.69
CA ASP A 21 -0.01 -5.95 9.33
C ASP A 21 -1.24 -6.09 8.39
N MET A 22 -2.33 -6.70 8.87
CA MET A 22 -3.58 -6.79 8.12
C MET A 22 -4.19 -5.42 7.84
N LEU A 23 -4.26 -4.53 8.83
CA LEU A 23 -4.77 -3.17 8.65
C LEU A 23 -3.93 -2.38 7.63
N GLN A 24 -2.60 -2.55 7.64
CA GLN A 24 -1.72 -1.93 6.66
C GLN A 24 -2.03 -2.42 5.25
N PHE A 25 -2.23 -3.73 5.04
CA PHE A 25 -2.60 -4.27 3.73
C PHE A 25 -3.92 -3.71 3.22
N VAL A 26 -4.91 -3.52 4.10
CA VAL A 26 -6.17 -2.87 3.74
C VAL A 26 -5.93 -1.42 3.34
N CYS A 27 -5.11 -0.68 4.09
CA CYS A 27 -4.77 0.70 3.80
C CYS A 27 -4.09 0.83 2.43
N ASP A 28 -3.07 0.02 2.15
CA ASP A 28 -2.33 0.01 0.88
C ASP A 28 -3.24 -0.31 -0.31
N ALA A 29 -4.25 -1.16 -0.12
CA ALA A 29 -5.21 -1.51 -1.16
C ALA A 29 -6.33 -0.48 -1.35
N GLN A 30 -6.55 0.40 -0.37
CA GLN A 30 -7.46 1.54 -0.48
C GLN A 30 -6.74 2.79 -0.99
N HIS A 31 -5.44 2.90 -0.74
CA HIS A 31 -4.60 4.06 -1.01
C HIS A 31 -3.24 3.63 -1.54
N GLY A 32 -2.99 3.92 -2.82
CA GLY A 32 -1.75 3.62 -3.50
C GLY A 32 -1.73 2.22 -4.12
N ILE A 33 -0.55 1.60 -4.12
CA ILE A 33 -0.30 0.31 -4.76
C ILE A 33 -0.37 -0.79 -3.68
N PRO A 34 -1.29 -1.77 -3.78
CA PRO A 34 -1.44 -2.82 -2.79
C PRO A 34 -0.21 -3.71 -2.71
N SER A 35 0.31 -3.89 -1.49
CA SER A 35 1.47 -4.74 -1.20
C SER A 35 1.10 -6.22 -1.04
N SER A 36 -0.05 -6.50 -0.44
CA SER A 36 -0.56 -7.85 -0.18
C SER A 36 -2.08 -7.81 0.05
N CYS A 37 -2.75 -8.96 -0.07
CA CYS A 37 -4.13 -9.12 0.37
C CYS A 37 -4.15 -9.67 1.82
N PRO A 38 -5.03 -9.18 2.72
CA PRO A 38 -5.31 -9.76 4.04
C PRO A 38 -5.55 -11.27 4.06
N CYS A 39 -6.04 -11.85 2.96
CA CYS A 39 -6.23 -13.30 2.87
C CYS A 39 -4.91 -14.08 2.67
N GLY A 40 -3.77 -13.39 2.49
CA GLY A 40 -2.47 -13.96 2.19
C GLY A 40 -2.24 -14.25 0.69
N GLY A 41 -3.21 -13.94 -0.16
CA GLY A 41 -3.08 -14.06 -1.61
C GLY A 41 -2.17 -12.98 -2.20
N PHE A 42 -1.42 -13.35 -3.24
CA PHE A 42 -0.56 -12.43 -3.96
C PHE A 42 -1.39 -11.42 -4.76
N ILE A 43 -0.85 -10.21 -4.94
CA ILE A 43 -1.43 -9.24 -5.87
C ILE A 43 -0.91 -9.53 -7.26
N ILE A 44 -1.84 -9.78 -8.20
CA ILE A 44 -1.56 -10.02 -9.62
C ILE A 44 -1.95 -8.80 -10.44
N ASN A 45 -1.26 -8.60 -11.56
CA ASN A 45 -1.64 -7.63 -12.58
C ASN A 45 -2.67 -8.27 -13.50
N GLU A 46 -3.95 -8.00 -13.24
CA GLU A 46 -5.06 -8.49 -14.03
C GLU A 46 -5.29 -7.57 -15.24
N PHE A 47 -5.53 -8.17 -16.40
CA PHE A 47 -6.13 -7.51 -17.55
C PHE A 47 -7.58 -7.99 -17.69
N SER A 48 -8.53 -7.10 -17.45
CA SER A 48 -9.95 -7.33 -17.62
C SER A 48 -10.27 -7.66 -19.07
N THR A 49 -10.97 -8.78 -19.25
CA THR A 49 -11.50 -9.21 -20.54
C THR A 49 -12.86 -8.58 -20.83
N ASN A 50 -13.42 -7.79 -19.91
CA ASN A 50 -14.70 -7.13 -20.09
C ASN A 50 -14.59 -6.08 -21.21
N PRO A 51 -15.32 -6.22 -22.33
CA PRO A 51 -15.25 -5.27 -23.44
C PRO A 51 -15.79 -3.88 -23.07
N ALA A 52 -16.61 -3.77 -22.02
CA ALA A 52 -17.14 -2.49 -21.54
C ALA A 52 -16.07 -1.65 -20.78
N ASP A 53 -15.03 -2.30 -20.26
CA ASP A 53 -13.93 -1.61 -19.62
C ASP A 53 -13.11 -0.89 -20.70
N LYS A 54 -13.03 0.44 -20.64
CA LYS A 54 -12.31 1.24 -21.63
C LYS A 54 -10.90 1.52 -21.14
N ASP A 55 -9.93 1.50 -22.04
CA ASP A 55 -8.50 1.67 -21.70
C ASP A 55 -8.17 3.08 -21.19
N TRP A 56 -9.00 4.09 -21.47
CA TRP A 56 -8.83 5.48 -21.03
C TRP A 56 -9.61 5.85 -19.75
N LEU A 57 -10.46 4.96 -19.24
CA LEU A 57 -11.01 5.05 -17.88
C LEU A 57 -9.96 4.47 -16.92
N PRO A 58 -10.27 4.07 -15.67
CA PRO A 58 -9.26 3.42 -14.82
C PRO A 58 -8.57 2.16 -15.39
N GLY A 59 -8.96 1.79 -16.61
CA GLY A 59 -8.28 0.90 -17.52
C GLY A 59 -8.90 -0.48 -17.47
N ARG A 60 -8.47 -1.34 -18.38
CA ARG A 60 -8.64 -2.79 -18.23
C ARG A 60 -7.64 -3.38 -17.24
N ARG A 61 -6.77 -2.58 -16.60
CA ARG A 61 -5.69 -3.09 -15.75
C ARG A 61 -6.06 -2.92 -14.28
N TYR A 62 -5.99 -4.01 -13.54
CA TYR A 62 -6.31 -4.04 -12.12
C TYR A 62 -5.16 -4.67 -11.34
N PHE A 63 -4.98 -4.20 -10.11
CA PHE A 63 -4.30 -4.95 -9.06
C PHE A 63 -5.36 -5.82 -8.38
N THR A 64 -5.18 -7.14 -8.48
CA THR A 64 -6.20 -8.09 -8.05
C THR A 64 -5.59 -9.14 -7.15
N CYS A 65 -6.29 -9.52 -6.09
CA CYS A 65 -5.88 -10.67 -5.29
C CYS A 65 -5.95 -11.96 -6.13
N SER A 66 -4.94 -12.83 -6.05
CA SER A 66 -4.92 -14.13 -6.73
C SER A 66 -6.09 -15.05 -6.32
N ALA A 67 -6.68 -14.82 -5.16
CA ALA A 67 -7.84 -15.56 -4.64
C ALA A 67 -9.15 -14.75 -4.72
N TYR A 68 -9.23 -13.76 -5.61
CA TYR A 68 -10.37 -12.84 -5.69
C TYR A 68 -11.72 -13.54 -5.86
N LYS A 69 -12.69 -13.17 -5.01
CA LYS A 69 -14.04 -13.75 -4.96
C LYS A 69 -15.19 -12.73 -4.96
N ASN A 70 -14.91 -11.45 -5.22
CA ASN A 70 -15.90 -10.35 -5.13
C ASN A 70 -16.79 -10.45 -3.87
N ASP A 71 -16.17 -10.72 -2.73
CA ASP A 71 -16.81 -10.95 -1.43
C ASP A 71 -16.64 -9.74 -0.49
N GLY A 72 -16.10 -8.63 -1.02
CA GLY A 72 -15.75 -7.44 -0.24
C GLY A 72 -14.50 -7.60 0.64
N LEU A 73 -13.92 -8.80 0.71
CA LEU A 73 -12.72 -9.11 1.49
C LEU A 73 -11.47 -9.22 0.60
N HIS A 74 -11.65 -9.56 -0.66
CA HIS A 74 -10.57 -9.61 -1.66
C HIS A 74 -10.55 -8.35 -2.51
N PHE A 75 -9.38 -7.74 -2.61
CA PHE A 75 -9.18 -6.50 -3.34
C PHE A 75 -9.09 -6.73 -4.85
N ARG A 76 -9.74 -5.82 -5.60
CA ARG A 76 -9.59 -5.61 -7.03
C ARG A 76 -9.68 -4.11 -7.29
N GLN A 77 -8.52 -3.47 -7.42
CA GLN A 77 -8.39 -2.02 -7.54
C GLN A 77 -7.89 -1.67 -8.95
N PRO A 78 -8.46 -0.65 -9.62
CA PRO A 78 -7.90 -0.19 -10.88
C PRO A 78 -6.45 0.28 -10.71
N ARG A 79 -5.57 -0.17 -11.60
CA ARG A 79 -4.14 0.09 -11.52
C ARG A 79 -3.81 1.58 -11.61
N VAL A 80 -4.53 2.34 -12.43
CA VAL A 80 -4.22 3.76 -12.62
C VAL A 80 -4.43 4.56 -11.35
N ASN A 81 -5.45 4.25 -10.54
CA ASN A 81 -5.72 4.97 -9.31
C ASN A 81 -4.54 4.83 -8.35
N GLY A 82 -4.10 3.59 -8.10
CA GLY A 82 -2.96 3.34 -7.22
C GLY A 82 -1.66 3.97 -7.72
N VAL A 83 -1.42 3.95 -9.03
CA VAL A 83 -0.24 4.59 -9.62
C VAL A 83 -0.32 6.12 -9.54
N GLU A 84 -1.48 6.71 -9.80
CA GLU A 84 -1.69 8.16 -9.75
C GLU A 84 -1.51 8.70 -8.33
N GLU A 85 -2.10 8.03 -7.33
CA GLU A 85 -1.93 8.36 -5.92
C GLU A 85 -0.45 8.31 -5.49
N GLU A 86 0.26 7.23 -5.85
CA GLU A 86 1.69 7.11 -5.55
C GLU A 86 2.54 8.17 -6.26
N VAL A 87 2.23 8.50 -7.52
CA VAL A 87 2.93 9.57 -8.24
C VAL A 87 2.69 10.93 -7.58
N CYS A 88 1.47 11.22 -7.14
CA CYS A 88 1.14 12.46 -6.42
C CYS A 88 1.86 12.54 -5.06
N ARG A 89 1.92 11.43 -4.32
CA ARG A 89 2.67 11.33 -3.06
C ARG A 89 4.16 11.59 -3.29
N LEU A 90 4.77 10.90 -4.26
CA LEU A 90 6.18 11.04 -4.60
C LEU A 90 6.53 12.45 -5.07
N LYS A 91 5.69 13.08 -5.92
CA LYS A 91 5.88 14.48 -6.33
C LYS A 91 5.92 15.42 -5.12
N SER A 92 5.05 15.20 -4.14
CA SER A 92 4.98 16.00 -2.92
C SER A 92 6.21 15.81 -2.03
N GLU A 93 6.70 14.58 -1.88
CA GLU A 93 7.93 14.28 -1.12
C GLU A 93 9.17 14.87 -1.79
N VAL A 94 9.28 14.73 -3.11
CA VAL A 94 10.38 15.34 -3.89
C VAL A 94 10.38 16.86 -3.75
N ALA A 95 9.21 17.51 -3.77
CA ALA A 95 9.11 18.95 -3.55
C ALA A 95 9.61 19.36 -2.15
N LYS A 96 9.26 18.61 -1.10
CA LYS A 96 9.75 18.86 0.27
C LYS A 96 11.27 18.70 0.37
N MET A 97 11.80 17.61 -0.18
CA MET A 97 13.25 17.38 -0.21
C MET A 97 14.00 18.50 -0.95
N ALA A 98 13.44 19.00 -2.05
CA ALA A 98 14.04 20.12 -2.78
C ALA A 98 14.15 21.40 -1.93
N VAL A 99 13.15 21.69 -1.10
CA VAL A 99 13.16 22.82 -0.16
C VAL A 99 14.22 22.61 0.93
N GLU A 100 14.29 21.43 1.52
CA GLU A 100 15.30 21.10 2.54
C GLU A 100 16.73 21.21 1.99
N ILE A 101 16.96 20.69 0.78
CA ILE A 101 18.25 20.78 0.10
C ILE A 101 18.63 22.25 -0.15
N ALA A 102 17.70 23.08 -0.61
CA ALA A 102 17.95 24.51 -0.81
C ALA A 102 18.34 25.20 0.50
N HIS A 103 17.61 24.93 1.58
CA HIS A 103 17.91 25.50 2.89
C HIS A 103 19.29 25.08 3.43
N LEU A 104 19.61 23.79 3.36
CA LEU A 104 20.91 23.28 3.78
C LEU A 104 22.05 23.85 2.93
N LYS A 105 21.83 24.02 1.63
CA LYS A 105 22.79 24.63 0.72
C LYS A 105 23.08 26.08 1.11
N ASP A 106 22.06 26.88 1.39
CA ASP A 106 22.21 28.27 1.82
C ASP A 106 23.04 28.39 3.11
N LEU A 107 22.79 27.52 4.09
CA LEU A 107 23.54 27.46 5.34
C LEU A 107 25.03 27.13 5.15
N ILE A 108 25.35 26.29 4.15
CA ILE A 108 26.73 25.92 3.84
C ILE A 108 27.44 27.04 3.07
N THR A 109 26.73 27.74 2.17
CA THR A 109 27.34 28.79 1.34
C THR A 109 27.50 30.13 2.04
N HIS A 110 26.79 30.37 3.14
CA HIS A 110 26.82 31.62 3.90
C HIS A 110 27.48 31.51 5.28
N ASN A 111 28.14 30.38 5.57
CA ASN A 111 29.17 30.23 6.62
C ASN A 111 30.58 30.33 6.00
#